data_AF-A0A2N2JWH8-F1
#
_entry.id   AF-A0A2N2JWH8-F1
#
_cell.length_a   1.000
_cell.length_b   1.000
_cell.length_c   1.000
_cell.angle_alpha   90.00
_cell.angle_beta   90.00
_cell.angle_gamma   90.00
#
_symmetry.space_group_name_H-M   'P 1'
#
loop_
_entity.id
_entity.type
_entity.pdbx_description
1 polymer ?
#
loop_
_entity_poly.entity_id
_entity_poly.type
_entity_poly.pdbx_seq_one_letter_code
_entity_poly.pdbx_strand_id
1 'polypeptide(L)'
;MKSAGPWRVRFVLFILLVSGVMLGCTYNRVQLDGGRTFSVERISSVPIYVSWVNAEEKDDGMVIRGILRTNSSHTDGSGHVDVAVLSPGGELLGQTSTDYAPKAFRKYRREARFETRFPFVPPDGSRIRVALHQRQGLEKGSADCSNNRAVKEDAA
;
A
#
# COMPACT_ATOMS: atom_id res chain seq x y z
N MET A 1 36.75 -36.20 33.69
CA MET A 1 35.82 -36.11 32.54
C MET A 1 34.42 -35.82 33.08
N LYS A 2 33.88 -34.60 32.89
CA LYS A 2 32.54 -34.23 33.38
C LYS A 2 31.55 -34.35 32.21
N SER A 3 30.62 -35.30 32.29
CA SER A 3 29.58 -35.48 31.28
C SER A 3 28.59 -34.30 31.33
N ALA A 4 28.37 -33.67 30.19
CA ALA A 4 27.34 -32.64 30.05
C ALA A 4 25.97 -33.33 30.04
N GLY A 5 25.11 -33.00 31.01
CA GLY A 5 23.80 -33.61 31.18
C GLY A 5 22.82 -33.31 30.02
N PRO A 6 21.81 -34.18 29.82
CA PRO A 6 20.89 -34.16 28.67
C PRO A 6 20.00 -32.92 28.59
N TRP A 7 20.07 -32.04 29.58
CA TRP A 7 19.28 -30.82 29.66
C TRP A 7 19.77 -29.72 28.71
N ARG A 8 21.08 -29.69 28.41
CA ARG A 8 21.66 -28.73 27.46
C ARG A 8 21.26 -29.00 26.01
N VAL A 9 21.09 -30.26 25.64
CA VAL A 9 20.69 -30.66 24.28
C VAL A 9 19.22 -30.30 24.00
N ARG A 10 18.34 -30.48 24.99
CA ARG A 10 16.92 -30.13 24.88
C ARG A 10 16.67 -28.62 24.79
N PHE A 11 17.47 -27.81 25.49
CA PHE A 11 17.38 -26.35 25.43
C PHE A 11 17.82 -25.78 24.08
N VAL A 12 18.91 -26.32 23.50
CA VAL A 12 19.40 -25.89 22.19
C VAL A 12 18.41 -26.24 21.08
N LEU A 13 17.76 -27.40 21.15
CA LEU A 13 16.74 -27.81 20.18
C LEU A 13 15.50 -26.89 20.23
N PHE A 14 15.11 -26.43 21.42
CA PHE A 14 13.96 -25.52 21.58
C PHE A 14 14.24 -24.12 21.02
N ILE A 15 15.46 -23.61 21.17
CA ILE A 15 15.87 -22.31 20.59
C ILE A 15 15.93 -22.37 19.05
N LEU A 16 16.35 -23.50 18.48
CA LEU A 16 16.34 -23.72 17.02
C LEU A 16 14.92 -23.89 16.45
N LEU A 17 13.97 -24.37 17.24
CA LEU A 17 12.57 -24.53 16.81
C LEU A 17 11.78 -23.22 16.85
N VAL A 18 12.12 -22.29 17.75
CA VAL A 18 11.42 -21.00 17.90
C VAL A 18 11.91 -19.93 16.92
N SER A 19 13.12 -20.08 16.36
CA SER A 19 13.70 -19.10 15.42
C SER A 19 13.13 -19.15 14.00
N GLY A 20 12.29 -20.13 13.67
CA GLY A 20 11.75 -20.31 12.32
C GLY A 20 10.45 -19.55 11.97
N VAL A 21 9.85 -18.78 12.89
CA VAL A 21 8.48 -18.24 12.70
C VAL A 21 8.45 -16.75 12.32
N MET A 22 9.60 -16.08 12.22
CA MET A 22 9.61 -14.65 11.92
C MET A 22 9.83 -14.39 10.43
N LEU A 23 8.97 -13.52 9.87
CA LEU A 23 9.07 -12.81 8.59
C LEU A 23 8.19 -13.33 7.43
N GLY A 24 6.91 -13.53 7.71
CA GLY A 24 5.87 -13.48 6.68
C GLY A 24 5.14 -12.13 6.69
N CYS A 25 5.78 -11.03 6.29
CA CYS A 25 5.02 -9.83 5.93
C CYS A 25 4.21 -10.17 4.67
N THR A 26 2.90 -10.34 4.80
CA THR A 26 2.03 -10.60 3.66
C THR A 26 1.96 -9.35 2.77
N TYR A 27 2.83 -9.32 1.76
CA TYR A 27 2.74 -8.35 0.67
C TYR A 27 1.73 -8.88 -0.34
N ASN A 28 0.72 -8.08 -0.66
CA ASN A 28 -0.15 -8.39 -1.78
C ASN A 28 0.66 -8.20 -3.06
N ARG A 29 1.04 -9.32 -3.69
CA ARG A 29 1.61 -9.34 -5.03
C ARG A 29 0.47 -9.27 -6.04
N VAL A 30 0.64 -8.42 -7.04
CA VAL A 30 -0.23 -8.38 -8.20
C VAL A 30 0.64 -8.74 -9.41
N GLN A 31 0.11 -9.59 -10.27
CA GLN A 31 0.79 -10.04 -11.48
C GLN A 31 0.15 -9.31 -12.67
N LEU A 32 0.96 -8.69 -13.52
CA LEU A 32 0.49 -8.10 -14.78
C LEU A 32 0.32 -9.20 -15.83
N ASP A 33 -0.57 -8.95 -16.77
CA ASP A 33 -0.50 -9.59 -18.09
C ASP A 33 0.88 -9.28 -18.68
N GLY A 34 1.65 -10.33 -19.00
CA GLY A 34 3.06 -10.22 -19.39
C GLY A 34 4.06 -10.82 -18.38
N GLY A 35 3.58 -11.37 -17.25
CA GLY A 35 4.38 -12.17 -16.33
C GLY A 35 5.22 -11.37 -15.33
N ARG A 36 5.23 -10.04 -15.42
CA ARG A 36 5.87 -9.15 -14.46
C ARG A 36 5.09 -9.13 -13.15
N THR A 37 5.84 -9.07 -12.05
CA THR A 37 5.31 -9.06 -10.68
C THR A 37 5.64 -7.72 -10.01
N PHE A 38 4.64 -7.13 -9.38
CA PHE A 38 4.81 -5.92 -8.58
C PHE A 38 4.14 -6.10 -7.22
N SER A 39 4.66 -5.40 -6.24
CA SER A 39 4.09 -5.38 -4.89
C SER A 39 3.22 -4.15 -4.73
N VAL A 40 2.05 -4.32 -4.12
CA VAL A 40 1.17 -3.20 -3.76
C VAL A 40 1.25 -2.96 -2.27
N GLU A 41 1.61 -1.74 -1.91
CA GLU A 41 1.61 -1.24 -0.54
C GLU A 41 0.49 -0.21 -0.38
N ARG A 42 -0.41 -0.44 0.58
CA ARG A 42 -1.55 0.43 0.85
C ARG A 42 -1.32 1.12 2.17
N ILE A 43 -1.13 2.44 2.12
CA ILE A 43 -0.93 3.24 3.33
C ILE A 43 -2.26 3.34 4.07
N SER A 44 -2.24 2.95 5.34
CA SER A 44 -3.44 2.92 6.18
C SER A 44 -4.02 4.32 6.35
N SER A 45 -5.34 4.39 6.38
CA SER A 45 -6.08 5.63 6.57
C SER A 45 -7.43 5.32 7.22
N VAL A 46 -7.94 6.26 7.99
CA VAL A 46 -9.24 6.19 8.67
C VAL A 46 -10.00 7.50 8.45
N PRO A 47 -11.34 7.49 8.38
CA PRO A 47 -12.23 6.33 8.36
C PRO A 47 -12.39 5.68 6.97
N ILE A 48 -11.78 6.26 5.93
CA ILE A 48 -11.75 5.73 4.56
C ILE A 48 -10.36 5.10 4.33
N TYR A 49 -10.32 3.91 3.76
CA TYR A 49 -9.09 3.16 3.50
C TYR A 49 -9.07 2.58 2.08
N VAL A 50 -7.89 2.33 1.54
CA VAL A 50 -7.69 1.63 0.27
C VAL A 50 -7.92 0.13 0.49
N SER A 51 -9.03 -0.41 -0.02
CA SER A 51 -9.35 -1.83 0.16
C SER A 51 -8.74 -2.73 -0.90
N TRP A 52 -8.61 -2.22 -2.13
CA TRP A 52 -8.13 -3.00 -3.27
C TRP A 52 -7.40 -2.11 -4.27
N VAL A 53 -6.38 -2.64 -4.91
CA VAL A 53 -5.62 -2.00 -6.00
C VAL A 53 -5.24 -3.08 -6.99
N ASN A 54 -5.33 -2.74 -8.27
CA ASN A 54 -4.79 -3.51 -9.38
C ASN A 54 -4.00 -2.58 -10.28
N ALA A 55 -2.97 -3.12 -10.92
CA ALA A 55 -2.35 -2.45 -12.06
C ALA A 55 -2.41 -3.36 -13.27
N GLU A 56 -2.50 -2.77 -14.45
CA GLU A 56 -2.53 -3.44 -15.74
C GLU A 56 -1.57 -2.71 -16.69
N GLU A 57 -0.79 -3.45 -17.48
CA GLU A 57 -0.02 -2.88 -18.58
C GLU A 57 -0.99 -2.55 -19.72
N LYS A 58 -0.91 -1.33 -20.25
CA LYS A 58 -1.80 -0.89 -21.32
C LYS A 58 -1.16 0.24 -22.12
N ASP A 59 -1.19 0.11 -23.46
CA ASP A 59 -0.73 1.14 -24.41
C ASP A 59 0.67 1.69 -24.08
N ASP A 60 1.65 0.80 -23.87
CA ASP A 60 3.04 1.09 -23.44
C ASP A 60 3.18 1.81 -22.08
N GLY A 61 2.09 1.88 -21.32
CA GLY A 61 2.05 2.43 -19.98
C GLY A 61 1.43 1.47 -18.97
N MET A 62 1.11 2.02 -17.81
CA MET A 62 0.47 1.28 -16.73
C MET A 62 -0.78 2.02 -16.27
N VAL A 63 -1.90 1.31 -16.18
CA VAL A 63 -3.14 1.81 -15.58
C VAL A 63 -3.27 1.21 -14.20
N ILE A 64 -3.47 2.05 -13.18
CA ILE A 64 -3.70 1.63 -11.80
C ILE A 64 -5.14 1.95 -11.44
N ARG A 65 -5.88 0.94 -10.99
CA ARG A 65 -7.26 1.06 -10.52
C ARG A 65 -7.31 0.68 -9.05
N GLY A 66 -8.20 1.30 -8.29
CA GLY A 66 -8.42 0.86 -6.93
C GLY A 66 -9.79 1.19 -6.37
N ILE A 67 -10.07 0.58 -5.23
CA ILE A 67 -11.31 0.72 -4.47
C ILE A 67 -10.95 1.27 -3.09
N LEU A 68 -11.62 2.36 -2.72
CA LEU A 68 -11.67 2.88 -1.37
C LEU A 68 -12.94 2.35 -0.69
N ARG A 69 -12.83 1.99 0.59
CA ARG A 69 -13.95 1.59 1.43
C ARG A 69 -13.97 2.39 2.72
N THR A 70 -15.13 2.40 3.38
CA THR A 70 -15.27 2.86 4.76
C THR A 70 -16.04 1.86 5.59
N ASN A 71 -15.68 1.75 6.88
CA ASN A 71 -16.44 0.98 7.85
C ASN A 71 -17.55 1.81 8.50
N SER A 72 -17.55 3.14 8.31
CA SER A 72 -18.60 4.03 8.82
C SER A 72 -19.89 3.90 8.01
N SER A 73 -21.03 4.14 8.66
CA SER A 73 -22.34 4.22 8.01
C SER A 73 -22.54 5.51 7.22
N HIS A 74 -21.80 6.56 7.58
CA HIS A 74 -21.84 7.88 6.94
C HIS A 74 -20.45 8.52 7.00
N THR A 75 -19.89 8.86 5.85
CA THR A 75 -18.62 9.59 5.75
C THR A 75 -18.60 10.37 4.45
N ASP A 76 -18.22 11.64 4.53
CA ASP A 76 -17.91 12.43 3.35
C ASP A 76 -16.40 12.42 3.14
N GLY A 77 -15.99 11.86 2.01
CA GLY A 77 -14.61 11.82 1.58
C GLY A 77 -14.21 13.16 0.97
N SER A 78 -13.28 13.86 1.61
CA SER A 78 -12.59 15.01 1.06
C SER A 78 -11.16 14.61 0.66
N GLY A 79 -10.61 15.22 -0.39
CA GLY A 79 -9.22 14.98 -0.83
C GLY A 79 -9.09 14.01 -2.02
N HIS A 80 -7.93 13.40 -2.18
CA HIS A 80 -7.53 12.61 -3.36
C HIS A 80 -6.70 11.39 -2.97
N VAL A 81 -6.49 10.47 -3.92
CA VAL A 81 -5.59 9.33 -3.77
C VAL A 81 -4.24 9.69 -4.36
N ASP A 82 -3.19 9.51 -3.57
CA ASP A 82 -1.81 9.62 -3.98
C ASP A 82 -1.29 8.24 -4.38
N VAL A 83 -0.60 8.17 -5.50
CA VAL A 83 0.02 6.96 -6.03
C VAL A 83 1.48 7.23 -6.35
N ALA A 84 2.37 6.36 -5.90
CA ALA A 84 3.79 6.39 -6.20
C ALA A 84 4.24 5.02 -6.73
N VAL A 85 5.13 5.04 -7.71
CA VAL A 85 5.74 3.86 -8.30
C VAL A 85 7.23 3.91 -7.98
N LEU A 86 7.72 2.88 -7.31
CA LEU A 86 9.09 2.74 -6.87
C LEU A 86 9.77 1.60 -7.63
N SER A 87 11.06 1.78 -7.95
CA SER A 87 11.91 0.73 -8.49
C SER A 87 12.11 -0.38 -7.45
N PRO A 88 12.61 -1.56 -7.85
CA PRO A 88 12.98 -2.62 -6.91
C PRO A 88 14.02 -2.16 -5.87
N GLY A 89 14.87 -1.19 -6.23
CA GLY A 89 15.85 -0.56 -5.33
C GLY A 89 15.26 0.50 -4.40
N GLY A 90 13.95 0.80 -4.52
CA GLY A 90 13.27 1.82 -3.71
C GLY A 90 13.31 3.23 -4.29
N GLU A 91 13.87 3.43 -5.48
CA GLU A 91 13.94 4.75 -6.12
C GLU A 91 12.58 5.16 -6.68
N LEU A 92 12.22 6.45 -6.55
CA LEU A 92 10.97 6.96 -7.12
C LEU A 92 11.04 7.02 -8.65
N LEU A 93 10.22 6.21 -9.33
CA LEU A 93 10.08 6.22 -10.79
C LEU A 93 9.01 7.21 -11.26
N GLY A 94 7.97 7.40 -10.46
CA GLY A 94 6.92 8.36 -10.76
C GLY A 94 5.89 8.47 -9.65
N GLN A 95 5.20 9.60 -9.61
CA GLN A 95 4.10 9.84 -8.68
C GLN A 95 2.98 10.63 -9.35
N THR A 96 1.77 10.46 -8.83
CA THR A 96 0.59 11.21 -9.28
C THR A 96 -0.44 11.25 -8.16
N SER A 97 -1.41 12.16 -8.31
CA SER A 97 -2.56 12.28 -7.43
C SER A 97 -3.81 12.23 -8.30
N THR A 98 -4.81 11.46 -7.88
CA THR A 98 -6.05 11.29 -8.63
C THR A 98 -7.28 11.42 -7.75
N ASP A 99 -8.34 11.94 -8.33
CA ASP A 99 -9.65 11.91 -7.71
C ASP A 99 -10.23 10.50 -7.63
N TYR A 100 -11.23 10.37 -6.76
CA TYR A 100 -12.03 9.17 -6.58
C TYR A 100 -13.50 9.54 -6.49
N ALA A 101 -14.37 8.63 -6.91
CA ALA A 101 -15.81 8.84 -6.87
C ALA A 101 -16.58 7.56 -6.47
N PRO A 102 -17.72 7.71 -5.76
CA PRO A 102 -18.25 8.94 -5.20
C PRO A 102 -17.43 9.46 -3.99
N LYS A 103 -17.60 10.74 -3.65
CA LYS A 103 -17.04 11.31 -2.41
C LYS A 103 -17.91 11.02 -1.18
N ALA A 104 -19.23 10.93 -1.36
CA ALA A 104 -20.16 10.63 -0.28
C ALA A 104 -20.31 9.11 -0.10
N PHE A 105 -19.85 8.60 1.05
CA PHE A 105 -20.07 7.23 1.48
C PHE A 105 -21.33 7.15 2.33
N ARG A 106 -22.21 6.21 1.99
CA ARG A 106 -23.52 6.00 2.64
C ARG A 106 -23.70 4.53 2.96
N LYS A 107 -24.67 4.20 3.84
CA LYS A 107 -24.93 2.84 4.35
C LYS A 107 -24.91 1.75 3.27
N TYR A 108 -25.52 2.02 2.10
CA TYR A 108 -25.64 1.09 0.96
C TYR A 108 -24.61 1.32 -0.16
N ARG A 109 -23.78 2.38 -0.05
CA ARG A 109 -22.75 2.74 -1.03
C ARG A 109 -21.49 3.14 -0.28
N ARG A 110 -20.74 2.12 0.15
CA ARG A 110 -19.51 2.24 0.96
C ARG A 110 -18.23 2.11 0.14
N GLU A 111 -18.34 2.28 -1.17
CA GLU A 111 -17.22 2.11 -2.10
C GLU A 111 -17.06 3.35 -2.96
N ALA A 112 -15.81 3.74 -3.16
CA ALA A 112 -15.39 4.68 -4.18
C ALA A 112 -14.27 4.09 -5.00
N ARG A 113 -14.14 4.54 -6.24
CA ARG A 113 -13.15 4.05 -7.19
C ARG A 113 -12.24 5.18 -7.64
N PHE A 114 -11.00 4.84 -7.91
CA PHE A 114 -10.04 5.72 -8.57
C PHE A 114 -9.35 4.97 -9.72
N GLU A 115 -8.89 5.73 -10.71
CA GLU A 115 -8.06 5.26 -11.80
C GLU A 115 -6.98 6.30 -12.05
N THR A 116 -5.74 5.87 -12.25
CA THR A 116 -4.66 6.73 -12.72
C THR A 116 -3.78 6.00 -13.72
N ARG A 117 -2.96 6.74 -14.46
CA ARG A 117 -2.12 6.21 -15.53
C ARG A 117 -0.70 6.74 -15.40
N PHE A 118 0.26 5.86 -15.68
CA PHE A 118 1.66 6.19 -15.83
C PHE A 118 2.06 5.94 -17.29
N PRO A 119 2.78 6.88 -17.94
CA PRO A 119 3.21 6.75 -19.34
C PRO A 119 4.45 5.85 -19.48
N PHE A 120 4.62 4.90 -18.56
CA PHE A 120 5.72 3.96 -18.55
C PHE A 120 5.28 2.67 -17.86
N VAL A 121 5.93 1.58 -18.23
CA VAL A 121 5.81 0.29 -17.51
C VAL A 121 7.01 0.17 -16.57
N PRO A 122 6.80 0.00 -15.26
CA PRO A 122 7.91 -0.12 -14.33
C PRO A 122 8.67 -1.45 -14.53
N PRO A 123 9.95 -1.53 -14.11
CA PRO A 123 10.72 -2.76 -14.14
C PRO A 123 10.12 -3.85 -13.22
N ASP A 124 10.40 -5.11 -13.49
CA ASP A 124 9.93 -6.24 -12.67
C ASP A 124 10.41 -6.12 -11.22
N GLY A 125 9.56 -6.50 -10.26
CA GLY A 125 9.83 -6.34 -8.83
C GLY A 125 9.55 -4.94 -8.27
N SER A 126 9.05 -4.01 -9.09
CA SER A 126 8.67 -2.67 -8.64
C SER A 126 7.57 -2.68 -7.57
N ARG A 127 7.45 -1.56 -6.86
CA ARG A 127 6.43 -1.38 -5.82
C ARG A 127 5.52 -0.21 -6.14
N ILE A 128 4.21 -0.43 -5.97
CA ILE A 128 3.18 0.61 -6.07
C ILE A 128 2.74 0.95 -4.66
N ARG A 129 2.97 2.18 -4.21
CA ARG A 129 2.45 2.72 -2.96
C ARG A 129 1.20 3.53 -3.24
N VAL A 130 0.14 3.33 -2.46
CA VAL A 130 -1.13 4.04 -2.59
C VAL A 130 -1.57 4.57 -1.24
N ALA A 131 -1.84 5.88 -1.16
CA ALA A 131 -2.25 6.56 0.05
C ALA A 131 -3.48 7.43 -0.18
N LEU A 132 -4.38 7.50 0.81
CA LEU A 132 -5.45 8.49 0.79
C LEU A 132 -4.96 9.79 1.45
N HIS A 133 -4.94 10.87 0.67
CA HIS A 133 -4.72 12.20 1.18
C HIS A 133 -6.06 12.86 1.47
N GLN A 134 -6.55 12.71 2.70
CA GLN A 134 -7.74 13.41 3.15
C GLN A 134 -7.44 14.91 3.27
N ARG A 135 -8.25 15.75 2.62
CA ARG A 135 -8.27 17.18 2.95
C ARG A 135 -8.93 17.28 4.32
N GLN A 136 -8.13 17.40 5.37
CA GLN A 136 -8.67 17.62 6.71
C GLN A 136 -9.59 18.84 6.63
N GLY A 137 -10.83 18.69 7.08
CA GLY A 137 -11.71 19.83 7.30
C GLY A 137 -11.26 20.54 8.56
N LEU A 138 -10.16 21.28 8.52
CA LEU A 138 -9.71 22.12 9.63
C LEU A 138 -9.04 23.40 9.11
N GLU A 139 -9.53 24.49 9.68
CA GLU A 139 -8.84 25.73 10.04
C GLU A 139 -7.88 26.39 9.03
N LYS A 140 -8.17 27.67 8.82
CA LYS A 140 -7.46 28.67 8.03
C LYS A 140 -5.95 28.67 8.32
N GLY A 141 -5.15 27.87 7.61
CA GLY A 141 -3.70 28.08 7.59
C GLY A 141 -2.80 26.86 7.38
N SER A 142 -3.00 26.07 6.32
CA SER A 142 -1.93 25.53 5.44
C SER A 142 -2.46 24.29 4.71
N ALA A 143 -3.07 24.53 3.56
CA ALA A 143 -3.38 23.47 2.61
C ALA A 143 -2.12 23.16 1.79
N ASP A 144 -1.07 22.63 2.42
CA ASP A 144 0.08 22.12 1.68
C ASP A 144 -0.27 20.78 1.03
N CYS A 145 -1.03 20.87 -0.07
CA CYS A 145 -1.40 19.74 -0.91
C CYS A 145 -0.22 19.27 -1.80
N SER A 146 0.97 19.89 -1.68
CA SER A 146 2.14 19.58 -2.51
C SER A 146 2.83 18.25 -2.12
N ASN A 147 2.46 17.69 -0.97
CA ASN A 147 3.09 16.50 -0.41
C ASN A 147 2.32 15.22 -0.75
N ASN A 148 2.88 14.41 -1.65
CA ASN A 148 2.35 13.10 -2.00
C ASN A 148 2.57 12.11 -0.83
N ARG A 149 1.49 11.64 -0.21
CA ARG A 149 1.55 10.74 0.94
C ARG A 149 2.05 9.34 0.60
N ALA A 150 2.07 8.93 -0.67
CA ALA A 150 2.59 7.63 -1.08
C ALA A 150 4.13 7.61 -1.16
N VAL A 151 4.80 8.77 -1.17
CA VAL A 151 6.26 8.86 -1.19
C VAL A 151 6.88 8.93 0.20
N LYS A 152 6.14 9.44 1.21
CA LYS A 152 6.69 9.59 2.56
C LYS A 152 7.18 8.25 3.11
N GLU A 153 8.45 8.21 3.49
CA GLU A 153 9.02 7.09 4.25
C GLU A 153 8.25 6.94 5.56
N ASP A 154 7.98 5.71 5.96
CA ASP A 154 7.43 5.44 7.28
C ASP A 154 8.47 5.93 8.30
N ALA A 155 8.12 6.95 9.09
CA ALA A 155 8.97 7.35 10.21
C ALA A 155 9.15 6.13 11.11
N ALA A 156 10.40 5.67 11.20
CA ALA A 156 10.82 4.51 11.99
C ALA A 156 10.49 4.64 13.48
#